data_AF-A0A7S3SCZ2-F1
#
_entry.id   AF-A0A7S3SCZ2-F1
#
_cell.length_a   1.000
_cell.length_b   1.000
_cell.length_c   1.000
_cell.angle_alpha   90.00
_cell.angle_beta   90.00
_cell.angle_gamma   90.00
#
_symmetry.space_group_name_H-M   'P 1'
#
loop_
_entity.id
_entity.type
_entity.pdbx_description
1 polymer ?
#
loop_
_entity_poly.entity_id
_entity_poly.type
_entity_poly.pdbx_seq_one_letter_code
_entity_poly.pdbx_strand_id
1 'polypeptide(L)'
;RQERELQQRRAEEAASAERQLRELEKQAADTAKANAWLKKNGFTDVSAKKKSLFSSSYPLHAAVKENDAEIIRCLLVAGADASLKNSSGQTPSQMAAKSDKKGSHMAAITALGSPPATTVGVCGGA
;
A
#
# COMPACT_ATOMS: atom_id res chain seq x y z
N ARG A 1 -18.62 -38.53 -18.25
CA ARG A 1 -17.25 -37.98 -18.14
C ARG A 1 -17.27 -36.47 -18.32
N GLN A 2 -17.83 -35.96 -19.43
CA GLN A 2 -17.95 -34.53 -19.73
C GLN A 2 -18.60 -33.68 -18.60
N GLU A 3 -19.63 -34.18 -17.93
CA GLU A 3 -20.26 -33.45 -16.82
C GLU A 3 -19.34 -33.28 -15.61
N ARG A 4 -18.46 -34.26 -15.34
CA ARG A 4 -17.47 -34.16 -14.25
C ARG A 4 -16.37 -33.15 -14.57
N GLU A 5 -15.95 -33.06 -15.83
CA GLU A 5 -14.98 -32.07 -16.30
C GLU A 5 -15.55 -30.65 -16.22
N LEU A 6 -16.83 -30.47 -16.56
CA LEU A 6 -17.52 -29.19 -16.39
C LEU A 6 -17.70 -28.84 -14.90
N GLN A 7 -18.01 -29.82 -14.05
CA GLN A 7 -18.07 -29.63 -12.60
C GLN A 7 -16.70 -29.27 -12.02
N GLN A 8 -15.61 -29.88 -12.50
CA GLN A 8 -14.25 -29.55 -12.09
C GLN A 8 -13.87 -28.13 -12.49
N ARG A 9 -14.07 -27.74 -13.76
CA ARG A 9 -13.78 -26.36 -14.22
C ARG A 9 -14.59 -25.31 -13.45
N ARG A 10 -15.88 -25.56 -13.20
CA ARG A 10 -16.71 -24.66 -12.38
C ARG A 10 -16.25 -24.60 -10.93
N ALA A 11 -15.79 -25.70 -10.35
CA ALA A 11 -15.26 -25.73 -8.98
C ALA A 11 -13.90 -25.03 -8.89
N GLU A 12 -13.05 -25.16 -9.90
CA GLU A 12 -11.76 -24.47 -10.01
C GLU A 12 -11.95 -22.96 -10.20
N GLU A 13 -12.86 -22.58 -11.10
CA GLU A 13 -13.27 -21.18 -11.31
C GLU A 13 -13.87 -20.60 -10.03
N ALA A 14 -14.78 -21.31 -9.36
CA ALA A 14 -15.35 -20.89 -8.08
C ALA A 14 -14.27 -20.75 -6.99
N ALA A 15 -13.35 -21.73 -6.86
CA ALA A 15 -12.26 -21.65 -5.91
C ALA A 15 -11.29 -20.49 -6.21
N SER A 16 -11.03 -20.20 -7.50
CA SER A 16 -10.22 -19.06 -7.90
C SER A 16 -10.93 -17.72 -7.63
N ALA A 17 -12.24 -17.64 -7.92
CA ALA A 17 -13.06 -16.46 -7.68
C ALA A 17 -13.21 -16.17 -6.18
N GLU A 18 -13.39 -17.19 -5.34
CA GLU A 18 -13.42 -17.06 -3.88
C GLU A 18 -12.07 -16.56 -3.34
N ARG A 19 -10.95 -17.05 -3.87
CA ARG A 19 -9.61 -16.58 -3.50
C ARG A 19 -9.41 -15.12 -3.90
N GLN A 20 -9.83 -14.75 -5.10
CA GLN A 20 -9.76 -13.37 -5.58
C GLN A 20 -10.62 -12.45 -4.73
N LEU A 21 -11.85 -12.84 -4.38
CA LEU A 21 -12.73 -12.03 -3.55
C LEU A 21 -12.11 -11.77 -2.16
N ARG A 22 -11.58 -12.81 -1.50
CA ARG A 22 -10.90 -12.66 -0.20
C ARG A 22 -9.70 -11.72 -0.26
N GLU A 23 -8.96 -11.77 -1.35
CA GLU A 23 -7.82 -10.88 -1.54
C GLU A 23 -8.26 -9.43 -1.77
N LEU A 24 -9.30 -9.21 -2.58
CA LEU A 24 -9.89 -7.89 -2.80
C LEU A 24 -10.50 -7.32 -1.51
N GLU A 25 -11.17 -8.13 -0.70
CA GLU A 25 -11.68 -7.71 0.62
C GLU A 25 -10.54 -7.32 1.55
N LYS A 26 -9.45 -8.09 1.56
CA LYS A 26 -8.25 -7.76 2.32
C LYS A 26 -7.64 -6.44 1.85
N GLN A 27 -7.50 -6.26 0.53
CA GLN A 27 -7.03 -5.00 -0.06
C GLN A 27 -7.98 -3.84 0.30
N ALA A 28 -9.30 -4.04 0.22
CA ALA A 28 -10.29 -3.05 0.60
C ALA A 28 -10.20 -2.69 2.09
N ALA A 29 -9.99 -3.68 2.97
CA ALA A 29 -9.78 -3.44 4.39
C ALA A 29 -8.51 -2.62 4.65
N ASP A 30 -7.42 -2.92 3.93
CA ASP A 30 -6.17 -2.17 4.04
C ASP A 30 -6.32 -0.73 3.49
N THR A 31 -6.98 -0.54 2.34
CA THR A 31 -7.30 0.81 1.82
C THR A 31 -8.26 1.58 2.75
N ALA A 32 -9.20 0.90 3.42
CA ALA A 32 -10.10 1.51 4.39
C ALA A 32 -9.34 1.99 5.64
N LYS A 33 -8.36 1.21 6.14
CA LYS A 33 -7.47 1.64 7.23
C LYS A 33 -6.67 2.87 6.84
N ALA A 34 -6.11 2.90 5.63
CA ALA A 34 -5.40 4.06 5.10
C ALA A 34 -6.31 5.30 5.08
N ASN A 35 -7.53 5.18 4.54
CA ASN A 35 -8.49 6.28 4.51
C ASN A 35 -8.93 6.75 5.90
N ALA A 36 -9.13 5.83 6.85
CA ALA A 36 -9.44 6.18 8.24
C ALA A 36 -8.30 6.98 8.88
N TRP A 37 -7.04 6.56 8.64
CA TRP A 37 -5.87 7.27 9.12
C TRP A 37 -5.72 8.66 8.47
N LEU A 38 -5.98 8.78 7.16
CA LEU A 38 -5.99 10.07 6.45
C LEU A 38 -7.00 11.02 7.09
N LYS A 39 -8.22 10.56 7.34
CA LYS A 39 -9.27 11.35 7.99
C LYS A 39 -8.88 11.79 9.39
N LYS A 40 -8.30 10.89 10.20
CA LYS A 40 -7.81 11.19 11.55
C LYS A 40 -6.73 12.29 11.54
N ASN A 41 -5.88 12.31 10.52
CA ASN A 41 -4.79 13.26 10.37
C ASN A 41 -5.18 14.52 9.55
N GLY A 42 -6.42 14.60 9.05
CA GLY A 42 -6.93 15.71 8.25
C GLY A 42 -6.33 15.79 6.84
N PHE A 43 -6.05 14.63 6.22
CA PHE A 43 -5.72 14.50 4.80
C PHE A 43 -6.97 14.08 4.01
N THR A 44 -7.15 14.62 2.80
CA THR A 44 -8.30 14.31 1.93
C THR A 44 -7.99 13.21 0.91
N ASP A 45 -6.73 13.06 0.50
CA ASP A 45 -6.32 12.05 -0.49
C ASP A 45 -4.97 11.42 -0.16
N VAL A 46 -4.77 10.20 -0.68
CA VAL A 46 -3.53 9.40 -0.60
C VAL A 46 -2.31 10.09 -1.22
N SER A 47 -2.54 11.04 -2.13
CA SER A 47 -1.53 11.84 -2.83
C SER A 47 -1.69 13.35 -2.58
N ALA A 48 -2.75 13.78 -1.87
CA ALA A 48 -2.99 15.21 -1.66
C ALA A 48 -1.88 15.83 -0.82
N LYS A 49 -1.19 16.78 -1.43
CA LYS A 49 -0.27 17.69 -0.76
C LYS A 49 -1.06 18.56 0.21
N LYS A 50 -0.96 18.31 1.51
CA LYS A 50 -1.47 19.25 2.51
C LYS A 50 -0.62 20.52 2.46
N LYS A 51 -1.17 21.61 1.91
CA LYS A 51 -0.62 22.95 2.11
C LYS A 51 -1.10 23.44 3.48
N SER A 52 -0.33 23.15 4.53
CA SER A 52 -0.47 23.89 5.78
C SER A 52 0.37 25.16 5.68
N LEU A 53 -0.11 26.27 6.25
CA LEU A 53 0.49 27.62 6.13
C LEU A 53 2.00 27.69 6.49
N PHE A 54 2.55 26.66 7.14
CA PHE A 54 3.97 26.58 7.50
C PHE A 54 4.69 25.30 7.01
N SER A 55 4.01 24.34 6.38
CA SER A 55 4.67 23.12 5.89
C SER A 55 3.84 22.36 4.87
N SER A 56 4.52 21.80 3.87
CA SER A 56 3.96 20.81 2.98
C SER A 56 4.46 19.42 3.34
N SER A 57 3.57 18.60 3.89
CA SER A 57 3.86 17.20 4.20
C SER A 57 2.92 16.31 3.41
N TYR A 58 3.47 15.25 2.81
CA TYR A 58 2.67 14.18 2.23
C TYR A 58 2.24 13.21 3.34
N PRO A 59 1.12 12.50 3.16
CA PRO A 59 0.67 11.51 4.13
C PRO A 59 1.71 10.39 4.34
N LEU A 60 2.46 10.02 3.30
CA LEU A 60 3.57 9.05 3.43
C LEU A 60 4.68 9.53 4.37
N HIS A 61 5.06 10.81 4.32
CA HIS A 61 6.07 11.37 5.24
C HIS A 61 5.56 11.41 6.68
N ALA A 62 4.27 11.68 6.89
CA ALA A 62 3.66 11.65 8.21
C ALA A 62 3.58 10.22 8.77
N ALA A 63 3.23 9.23 7.96
CA ALA A 63 3.23 7.81 8.37
C ALA A 63 4.64 7.31 8.75
N VAL A 64 5.68 7.74 8.02
CA VAL A 64 7.08 7.48 8.37
C VAL A 64 7.46 8.09 9.71
N LYS A 65 6.95 9.29 10.03
CA LYS A 65 7.19 9.97 11.30
C LYS A 65 6.52 9.26 12.48
N GLU A 66 5.32 8.70 12.28
CA GLU A 66 4.63 7.88 13.29
C GLU A 66 5.26 6.48 13.45
N ASN A 67 6.13 6.07 12.51
CA ASN A 67 6.77 4.75 12.46
C ASN A 67 5.80 3.57 12.22
N ASP A 68 4.65 3.85 11.60
CA ASP A 68 3.62 2.85 11.35
C ASP A 68 3.83 2.15 10.00
N ALA A 69 4.60 1.07 10.00
CA ALA A 69 4.86 0.28 8.79
C ALA A 69 3.58 -0.30 8.16
N GLU A 70 2.58 -0.67 8.97
CA GLU A 70 1.28 -1.14 8.48
C GLU A 70 0.54 -0.06 7.70
N ILE A 71 0.47 1.16 8.25
CA ILE A 71 -0.16 2.30 7.57
C ILE A 71 0.60 2.64 6.29
N ILE A 72 1.93 2.63 6.31
CA ILE A 72 2.74 2.81 5.09
C ILE A 72 2.33 1.79 4.02
N ARG A 73 2.26 0.49 4.34
CA ARG A 73 1.80 -0.54 3.40
C ARG A 73 0.38 -0.29 2.90
N CYS A 74 -0.54 0.08 3.78
CA CYS A 74 -1.92 0.39 3.42
C CYS A 74 -2.01 1.59 2.46
N LEU A 75 -1.20 2.64 2.68
CA LEU A 75 -1.12 3.78 1.77
C LEU A 75 -0.51 3.41 0.42
N LEU A 76 0.50 2.55 0.37
CA LEU A 76 1.05 2.04 -0.89
C LEU A 76 0.01 1.24 -1.67
N VAL A 77 -0.75 0.36 -0.99
CA VAL A 77 -1.87 -0.38 -1.60
C VAL A 77 -2.95 0.57 -2.11
N ALA A 78 -3.18 1.69 -1.40
CA ALA A 78 -4.10 2.73 -1.83
C ALA A 78 -3.57 3.63 -2.97
N GLY A 79 -2.38 3.35 -3.51
CA GLY A 79 -1.81 4.07 -4.66
C GLY A 79 -1.02 5.33 -4.30
N ALA A 80 -0.49 5.42 -3.08
CA ALA A 80 0.33 6.57 -2.69
C ALA A 80 1.73 6.52 -3.34
N ASP A 81 2.15 7.64 -3.95
CA ASP A 81 3.46 7.77 -4.58
C ASP A 81 4.59 7.94 -3.56
N ALA A 82 5.45 6.91 -3.43
CA ALA A 82 6.65 6.95 -2.61
C ALA A 82 7.82 7.75 -3.23
N SER A 83 7.68 8.22 -4.48
CA SER A 83 8.69 9.02 -5.18
C SER A 83 8.64 10.52 -4.80
N LEU A 84 7.55 10.96 -4.17
CA LEU A 84 7.29 12.37 -3.90
C LEU A 84 8.26 12.95 -2.87
N LYS A 85 8.80 14.13 -3.18
CA LYS A 85 9.71 14.86 -2.29
C LYS A 85 8.94 15.88 -1.46
N ASN A 86 9.20 15.92 -0.15
CA ASN A 86 8.64 16.94 0.75
C ASN A 86 9.24 18.34 0.49
N SER A 87 8.82 19.36 1.26
CA SER A 87 9.39 20.72 1.19
C SER A 87 10.91 20.77 1.41
N SER A 88 11.48 19.80 2.11
CA SER A 88 12.92 19.68 2.35
C SER A 88 13.67 18.96 1.21
N GLY A 89 12.98 18.62 0.12
CA GLY A 89 13.56 17.91 -1.03
C GLY A 89 13.83 16.42 -0.79
N GLN A 90 13.25 15.83 0.26
CA GLN A 90 13.53 14.46 0.70
C GLN A 90 12.41 13.50 0.33
N THR A 91 12.79 12.32 -0.14
CA THR A 91 11.84 11.20 -0.31
C THR A 91 11.44 10.61 1.05
N PRO A 92 10.31 9.88 1.14
CA PRO A 92 9.88 9.23 2.38
C PRO A 92 10.93 8.24 2.89
N SER A 93 11.60 7.51 1.98
CA SER A 93 12.70 6.59 2.33
C SER A 93 13.91 7.32 2.93
N GLN A 94 14.32 8.46 2.35
CA GLN A 94 15.40 9.27 2.92
C GLN A 94 15.03 9.93 4.25
N MET A 95 13.77 10.32 4.42
CA MET A 95 13.27 10.81 5.70
C MET A 95 13.30 9.70 6.76
N ALA A 96 12.84 8.50 6.41
CA ALA A 96 12.87 7.34 7.31
C ALA A 96 14.31 7.01 7.73
N ALA A 97 15.25 6.97 6.79
CA ALA A 97 16.67 6.73 7.07
C ALA A 97 17.28 7.80 7.99
N LYS A 98 16.88 9.07 7.86
CA LYS A 98 17.35 10.15 8.75
C LYS A 98 16.70 10.12 10.13
N SER A 99 15.44 9.70 10.21
CA SER A 99 14.69 9.60 11.45
C SER A 99 14.98 8.29 12.20
N ASP A 100 15.66 7.33 11.55
CA ASP A 100 16.05 6.07 12.16
C ASP A 100 16.97 6.28 13.35
N LYS A 101 16.40 6.19 14.55
CA LYS A 101 17.12 6.14 15.81
C LYS A 101 17.06 4.71 16.32
N LYS A 102 18.09 3.90 16.03
CA LYS A 102 18.28 2.50 16.46
C LYS A 102 17.51 1.42 15.67
N GLY A 103 17.25 1.62 14.38
CA GLY A 103 16.59 0.60 13.53
C GLY A 103 15.06 0.55 13.66
N SER A 104 14.44 1.47 14.39
CA SER A 104 12.98 1.51 14.55
C SER A 104 12.25 1.79 13.23
N HIS A 105 12.85 2.55 12.32
CA HIS A 105 12.26 2.93 11.04
C HIS A 105 12.66 1.97 9.90
N MET A 106 13.41 0.90 10.20
CA MET A 106 13.83 -0.09 9.20
C MET A 106 12.65 -0.77 8.51
N ALA A 107 11.57 -1.09 9.25
CA ALA A 107 10.37 -1.69 8.68
C ALA A 107 9.66 -0.75 7.68
N ALA A 108 9.64 0.55 7.97
CA ALA A 108 9.12 1.57 7.08
C ALA A 108 9.96 1.71 5.81
N ILE A 109 11.30 1.70 5.93
CA ILE A 109 12.22 1.77 4.78
C ILE A 109 12.04 0.54 3.87
N THR A 110 11.96 -0.65 4.45
CA THR A 110 11.74 -1.89 3.70
C THR A 110 10.38 -1.89 2.99
N ALA A 111 9.33 -1.41 3.66
CA ALA A 111 7.99 -1.29 3.07
C ALA A 111 7.95 -0.32 1.88
N LEU A 112 8.79 0.73 1.89
CA LEU A 112 8.91 1.71 0.80
C LEU A 112 9.81 1.23 -0.34
N GLY A 113 10.80 0.39 -0.06
CA GLY A 113 11.75 -0.13 -1.04
C GLY A 113 11.32 -1.41 -1.74
N SER A 114 10.35 -2.15 -1.19
CA SER A 114 9.82 -3.34 -1.84
C SER A 114 8.75 -2.93 -2.86
N PRO A 115 8.86 -3.32 -4.14
CA PRO A 115 7.69 -3.33 -5.00
C PRO A 115 6.62 -4.24 -4.33
N PRO A 116 5.34 -3.84 -4.33
CA PRO A 116 4.28 -4.73 -3.90
C PRO A 116 4.31 -5.96 -4.81
N ALA A 117 4.41 -7.14 -4.21
CA ALA A 117 4.66 -8.43 -4.86
C ALA A 117 3.50 -8.95 -5.76
N THR A 118 2.76 -8.06 -6.40
CA THR A 118 1.68 -8.40 -7.33
C THR A 118 2.19 -8.35 -8.76
N THR A 119 3.21 -9.17 -9.05
CA THR A 119 3.49 -9.59 -10.42
C THR A 119 2.52 -10.72 -10.76
N VAL A 120 1.27 -10.38 -11.06
CA VAL A 120 0.42 -11.27 -11.87
C VAL A 120 0.93 -11.15 -13.31
N GLY A 121 2.11 -11.74 -13.53
CA GLY A 121 2.65 -12.04 -14.85
C GLY A 121 2.08 -13.37 -15.31
N VAL A 122 0.78 -13.41 -15.59
CA VAL A 122 0.24 -14.37 -16.53
C VAL A 122 0.72 -13.92 -17.91
N CYS A 123 1.87 -14.43 -18.34
CA CYS A 123 2.20 -14.51 -19.75
C CYS A 123 1.92 -15.95 -20.16
N GLY A 124 0.78 -16.11 -20.86
CA GLY A 124 0.31 -17.36 -21.45
C GLY A 124 1.30 -17.92 -22.46
N GLY A 125 1.20 -19.24 -22.63
CA GLY A 125 1.98 -19.97 -23.61
C GLY A 125 1.61 -19.64 -25.05
N ALA A 126 2.58 -19.85 -25.91
CA ALA A 126 2.46 -20.49 -27.22
C ALA A 126 3.73 -21.30 -27.44
#